data_AF-A0A7Z9WD28-F1
#
_entry.id   AF-A0A7Z9WD28-F1
#
_cell.length_a   1.000
_cell.length_b   1.000
_cell.length_c   1.000
_cell.angle_alpha   90.00
_cell.angle_beta   90.00
_cell.angle_gamma   90.00
#
_symmetry.space_group_name_H-M   'P 1'
#
loop_
_entity.id
_entity.type
_entity.pdbx_description
1 polymer ?
#
loop_
_entity_poly.entity_id
_entity_poly.type
_entity_poly.pdbx_seq_one_letter_code
_entity_poly.pdbx_strand_id
1 'polypeptide(L)'
;MNRLIICTVGTSLLTNRDDRPWAGWNPGKPDPLPDESEVEGWLSKAEPEKASAETNTLKELELDDSDGLALLHSDTPEGRFCANVLRKYYKAMCRQVTIEQIGRLGYGAEVFTSGLKALVDVTIRLVRKGEDQGRQPLFCATGGFKAEIAFLNLLGALLGIEVVYIHELHRRLVRLPRLPIHWDIKFFEENQDFFQWIDAEPRPSSEVESWLKGRPDLRPLVEDGTDGFTYLNAAGNLLFKAAKARDVITSPRARWPEPDPRPPSEKNQISNVGHHRPKGWERFVERLCAIDWVKGVRYDEAAYGGPRVKIINEEDGILGVRYGEVGKELPLRIETSARGKAQCELVLGYLRGLK
;
A
#
# COMPACT_ATOMS: atom_id res chain seq x y z
N MET A 1 -6.32 5.89 19.39
CA MET A 1 -6.61 4.62 18.67
C MET A 1 -5.61 4.61 17.53
N ASN A 2 -4.81 3.58 17.30
CA ASN A 2 -3.69 3.67 16.35
C ASN A 2 -4.21 3.81 14.90
N ARG A 3 -4.26 5.03 14.34
CA ARG A 3 -4.73 5.27 12.97
C ARG A 3 -3.57 5.35 11.99
N LEU A 4 -3.83 5.04 10.72
CA LEU A 4 -3.01 5.51 9.60
C LEU A 4 -3.87 6.48 8.77
N ILE A 5 -3.58 7.75 8.90
CA ILE A 5 -4.26 8.83 8.21
C ILE A 5 -3.58 9.02 6.86
N ILE A 6 -4.31 8.78 5.78
CA ILE A 6 -3.83 8.93 4.41
C ILE A 6 -4.47 10.21 3.87
N CYS A 7 -3.67 11.27 3.78
CA CYS A 7 -4.13 12.63 3.49
C CYS A 7 -3.62 13.10 2.14
N THR A 8 -4.52 13.50 1.24
CA THR A 8 -4.13 14.23 0.02
C THR A 8 -3.67 15.64 0.38
N VAL A 9 -2.66 16.14 -0.35
CA VAL A 9 -2.04 17.44 -0.14
C VAL A 9 -2.23 18.29 -1.38
N GLY A 10 -2.93 19.40 -1.21
CA GLY A 10 -3.04 20.47 -2.18
C GLY A 10 -1.99 21.56 -1.97
N THR A 11 -2.22 22.70 -2.60
CA THR A 11 -1.32 23.86 -2.54
C THR A 11 -1.86 25.01 -1.70
N SER A 12 -2.87 24.77 -0.86
CA SER A 12 -3.52 25.82 -0.04
C SER A 12 -2.57 26.51 0.95
N LEU A 13 -1.52 25.81 1.40
CA LEU A 13 -0.44 26.39 2.19
C LEU A 13 0.36 27.47 1.43
N LEU A 14 0.34 27.43 0.10
CA LEU A 14 0.96 28.44 -0.75
C LEU A 14 -0.04 29.44 -1.32
N THR A 15 -1.27 29.02 -1.61
CA THR A 15 -2.22 29.78 -2.45
C THR A 15 -3.33 30.49 -1.70
N ASN A 16 -3.57 30.16 -0.41
CA ASN A 16 -4.53 30.91 0.41
C ASN A 16 -4.12 32.39 0.48
N ARG A 17 -5.11 33.28 0.30
CA ARG A 17 -4.90 34.73 0.29
C ARG A 17 -5.25 35.30 1.66
N ASP A 18 -4.24 35.51 2.47
CA ASP A 18 -4.31 36.15 3.80
C ASP A 18 -3.08 37.03 4.03
N ASP A 19 -2.69 37.26 5.27
CA ASP A 19 -1.57 38.09 5.71
C ASP A 19 -0.20 37.37 5.71
N ARG A 20 -0.11 36.17 5.12
CA ARG A 20 1.17 35.44 5.00
C ARG A 20 2.22 36.21 4.18
N PRO A 21 3.52 36.05 4.48
CA PRO A 21 4.59 36.80 3.81
C PRO A 21 4.65 36.63 2.28
N TRP A 22 4.28 35.46 1.78
CA TRP A 22 4.22 35.14 0.34
C TRP A 22 2.81 35.31 -0.25
N ALA A 23 1.94 36.09 0.39
CA ALA A 23 0.58 36.34 -0.10
C ALA A 23 0.60 36.85 -1.55
N GLY A 24 -0.19 36.20 -2.42
CA GLY A 24 -0.25 36.51 -3.84
C GLY A 24 0.68 35.66 -4.73
N TRP A 25 1.50 34.80 -4.15
CA TRP A 25 2.19 33.74 -4.90
C TRP A 25 1.17 32.87 -5.64
N ASN A 26 1.49 32.50 -6.88
CA ASN A 26 0.58 31.75 -7.74
C ASN A 26 1.39 30.80 -8.64
N PRO A 27 1.00 29.51 -8.74
CA PRO A 27 1.68 28.54 -9.60
C PRO A 27 1.68 28.91 -11.10
N GLY A 28 0.77 29.77 -11.55
CA GLY A 28 0.72 30.27 -12.93
C GLY A 28 1.65 31.44 -13.24
N LYS A 29 2.40 31.95 -12.27
CA LYS A 29 3.38 33.03 -12.44
C LYS A 29 4.81 32.45 -12.39
N PRO A 30 5.80 33.10 -13.03
CA PRO A 30 7.20 32.67 -12.98
C PRO A 30 7.87 32.96 -11.62
N ASP A 31 7.11 33.27 -10.58
CA ASP A 31 7.63 33.58 -9.25
C ASP A 31 8.18 32.30 -8.59
N PRO A 32 9.39 32.34 -8.01
CA PRO A 32 9.94 31.18 -7.31
C PRO A 32 9.06 30.80 -6.11
N LEU A 33 9.16 29.54 -5.69
CA LEU A 33 8.58 29.10 -4.42
C LEU A 33 9.20 29.92 -3.26
N PRO A 34 8.43 30.25 -2.21
CA PRO A 34 8.95 30.91 -1.02
C PRO A 34 10.00 30.03 -0.32
N ASP A 35 10.82 30.66 0.53
CA ASP A 35 11.80 29.92 1.32
C ASP A 35 11.11 28.94 2.27
N GLU A 36 11.52 27.68 2.25
CA GLU A 36 10.88 26.62 3.04
C GLU A 36 10.94 26.92 4.56
N SER A 37 12.03 27.51 5.04
CA SER A 37 12.21 27.85 6.45
C SER A 37 11.33 29.03 6.89
N GLU A 38 11.05 29.97 5.98
CA GLU A 38 10.10 31.06 6.21
C GLU A 38 8.67 30.49 6.36
N VAL A 39 8.29 29.57 5.48
CA VAL A 39 6.97 28.93 5.53
C VAL A 39 6.81 28.09 6.80
N GLU A 40 7.83 27.30 7.17
CA GLU A 40 7.85 26.55 8.44
C GLU A 40 7.73 27.46 9.66
N GLY A 41 8.51 28.55 9.69
CA GLY A 41 8.52 29.52 10.77
C GLY A 41 7.17 30.21 10.93
N TRP A 42 6.52 30.58 9.83
CA TRP A 42 5.17 31.13 9.83
C TRP A 42 4.14 30.09 10.29
N LEU A 43 4.16 28.87 9.74
CA LEU A 43 3.21 27.81 10.06
C LEU A 43 3.25 27.42 11.54
N SER A 44 4.42 27.47 12.18
CA SER A 44 4.57 27.20 13.62
C SER A 44 3.81 28.17 14.54
N LYS A 45 3.47 29.36 14.04
CA LYS A 45 2.78 30.43 14.78
C LYS A 45 1.35 30.67 14.32
N ALA A 46 1.00 30.16 13.13
CA ALA A 46 -0.31 30.35 12.52
C ALA A 46 -1.40 29.53 13.25
N GLU A 47 -2.64 30.00 13.17
CA GLU A 47 -3.81 29.19 13.52
C GLU A 47 -3.97 28.05 12.49
N PRO A 48 -3.91 26.77 12.89
CA PRO A 48 -3.95 25.65 11.94
C PRO A 48 -5.20 25.64 11.05
N GLU A 49 -6.36 26.11 11.53
CA GLU A 49 -7.58 26.17 10.71
C GLU A 49 -7.50 27.12 9.51
N LYS A 50 -6.58 28.10 9.57
CA LYS A 50 -6.41 29.14 8.55
C LYS A 50 -5.21 28.87 7.64
N ALA A 51 -4.24 28.11 8.11
CA ALA A 51 -2.97 27.92 7.41
C ALA A 51 -3.14 27.18 6.07
N SER A 52 -3.80 26.03 6.09
CA SER A 52 -4.07 25.19 4.92
C SER A 52 -5.31 24.30 5.15
N ALA A 53 -5.84 23.71 4.08
CA ALA A 53 -6.97 22.78 4.17
C ALA A 53 -6.62 21.51 4.98
N GLU A 54 -5.40 21.00 4.81
CA GLU A 54 -4.86 19.84 5.51
C GLU A 54 -4.70 20.14 7.00
N THR A 55 -4.11 21.29 7.34
CA THR A 55 -3.89 21.69 8.75
C THR A 55 -5.20 21.91 9.49
N ASN A 56 -6.19 22.47 8.82
CA ASN A 56 -7.54 22.58 9.35
C ASN A 56 -8.15 21.20 9.65
N THR A 57 -8.07 20.26 8.71
CA THR A 57 -8.68 18.93 8.88
C THR A 57 -7.96 18.12 9.96
N LEU A 58 -6.63 18.13 9.94
CA LEU A 58 -5.81 17.39 10.88
C LEU A 58 -5.93 17.93 12.32
N LYS A 59 -6.16 19.24 12.49
CA LYS A 59 -6.49 19.82 13.81
C LYS A 59 -7.78 19.21 14.36
N GLU A 60 -8.86 19.24 13.59
CA GLU A 60 -10.18 18.73 13.99
C GLU A 60 -10.20 17.20 14.20
N LEU A 61 -9.26 16.48 13.60
CA LEU A 61 -9.11 15.03 13.80
C LEU A 61 -8.47 14.65 15.13
N GLU A 62 -7.93 15.62 15.87
CA GLU A 62 -7.25 15.44 17.17
C GLU A 62 -6.19 14.34 17.06
N LEU A 63 -5.09 14.64 16.35
CA LEU A 63 -3.98 13.71 16.17
C LEU A 63 -3.39 13.27 17.51
N ASP A 64 -3.01 12.00 17.59
CA ASP A 64 -2.29 11.43 18.73
C ASP A 64 -0.89 10.91 18.34
N ASP A 65 0.00 10.75 19.32
CA ASP A 65 1.39 10.33 19.09
C ASP A 65 1.53 8.86 18.65
N SER A 66 0.44 8.10 18.60
CA SER A 66 0.39 6.75 18.07
C SER A 66 0.07 6.72 16.56
N ASP A 67 -0.59 7.77 16.06
CA ASP A 67 -1.02 7.88 14.67
C ASP A 67 0.15 7.86 13.68
N GLY A 68 -0.08 7.24 12.52
CA GLY A 68 0.71 7.44 11.32
C GLY A 68 0.02 8.45 10.40
N LEU A 69 0.79 9.31 9.73
CA LEU A 69 0.31 10.24 8.72
C LEU A 69 1.06 9.99 7.39
N ALA A 70 0.34 9.68 6.34
CA ALA A 70 0.86 9.56 4.97
C ALA A 70 0.31 10.69 4.12
N LEU A 71 1.20 11.59 3.67
CA LEU A 71 0.88 12.76 2.86
C LEU A 71 1.06 12.42 1.38
N LEU A 72 -0.04 12.37 0.63
CA LEU A 72 -0.08 12.11 -0.80
C LEU A 72 -0.03 13.43 -1.57
N HIS A 73 0.94 13.61 -2.46
CA HIS A 73 1.03 14.83 -3.26
C HIS A 73 1.20 14.55 -4.75
N SER A 74 0.75 15.48 -5.58
CA SER A 74 0.97 15.48 -7.02
C SER A 74 2.47 15.51 -7.38
N ASP A 75 2.79 15.07 -8.59
CA ASP A 75 4.14 15.19 -9.15
C ASP A 75 4.39 16.62 -9.68
N THR A 76 4.29 17.60 -8.77
CA THR A 76 4.57 19.00 -9.05
C THR A 76 5.48 19.59 -7.97
N PRO A 77 6.29 20.62 -8.30
CA PRO A 77 7.15 21.28 -7.32
C PRO A 77 6.39 21.80 -6.10
N GLU A 78 5.19 22.36 -6.33
CA GLU A 78 4.33 22.95 -5.30
C GLU A 78 3.74 21.89 -4.36
N GLY A 79 3.26 20.77 -4.92
CA GLY A 79 2.72 19.66 -4.15
C GLY A 79 3.80 19.04 -3.27
N ARG A 80 5.00 18.82 -3.83
CA ARG A 80 6.16 18.33 -3.08
C ARG A 80 6.57 19.30 -1.97
N PHE A 81 6.60 20.60 -2.26
CA PHE A 81 6.93 21.64 -1.29
C PHE A 81 5.95 21.61 -0.10
N CYS A 82 4.65 21.66 -0.38
CA CYS A 82 3.63 21.65 0.67
C CYS A 82 3.71 20.37 1.52
N ALA A 83 3.87 19.20 0.89
CA ALA A 83 4.00 17.94 1.61
C ALA A 83 5.24 17.88 2.51
N ASN A 84 6.37 18.45 2.06
CA ASN A 84 7.60 18.53 2.86
C ASN A 84 7.43 19.41 4.11
N VAL A 85 6.85 20.61 3.94
CA VAL A 85 6.58 21.53 5.06
C VAL A 85 5.62 20.87 6.05
N LEU A 86 4.51 20.29 5.57
CA LEU A 86 3.54 19.60 6.42
C LEU A 86 4.17 18.41 7.15
N ARG A 87 5.01 17.61 6.47
CA ARG A 87 5.72 16.49 7.12
C ARG A 87 6.57 16.98 8.29
N LYS A 88 7.31 18.08 8.13
CA LYS A 88 8.15 18.65 9.19
C LYS A 88 7.29 19.15 10.34
N TYR A 89 6.20 19.85 10.05
CA TYR A 89 5.26 20.36 11.07
C TYR A 89 4.64 19.25 11.92
N TYR A 90 4.17 18.16 11.30
CA TYR A 90 3.52 17.06 12.02
C TYR A 90 4.49 16.01 12.61
N LYS A 91 5.80 16.13 12.34
CA LYS A 91 6.80 15.11 12.74
C LYS A 91 6.83 14.84 14.24
N ALA A 92 6.56 15.85 15.06
CA ALA A 92 6.53 15.73 16.52
C ALA A 92 5.15 15.32 17.08
N MET A 93 4.09 15.36 16.27
CA MET A 93 2.71 15.10 16.70
C MET A 93 2.25 13.68 16.39
N CYS A 94 2.92 12.99 15.46
CA CYS A 94 2.56 11.63 15.04
C CYS A 94 3.75 10.67 15.23
N ARG A 95 3.47 9.39 15.42
CA ARG A 95 4.49 8.32 15.47
C ARG A 95 5.36 8.29 14.22
N GLN A 96 4.75 8.55 13.07
CA GLN A 96 5.41 8.53 11.78
C GLN A 96 4.70 9.45 10.80
N VAL A 97 5.46 10.27 10.07
CA VAL A 97 4.94 11.05 8.94
C VAL A 97 5.73 10.71 7.68
N THR A 98 5.05 10.17 6.67
CA THR A 98 5.62 9.82 5.36
C THR A 98 5.02 10.69 4.26
N ILE A 99 5.78 10.85 3.18
CA ILE A 99 5.32 11.53 1.97
C ILE A 99 5.34 10.52 0.85
N GLU A 100 4.27 10.48 0.05
CA GLU A 100 4.14 9.62 -1.11
C GLU A 100 3.77 10.47 -2.32
N GLN A 101 4.60 10.40 -3.36
CA GLN A 101 4.34 11.09 -4.61
C GLN A 101 3.38 10.27 -5.46
N ILE A 102 2.31 10.90 -5.94
CA ILE A 102 1.42 10.35 -6.95
C ILE A 102 2.00 10.71 -8.32
N GLY A 103 2.75 9.78 -8.90
CA GLY A 103 3.36 9.96 -10.21
C GLY A 103 2.30 10.28 -11.27
N ARG A 104 2.69 11.08 -12.28
CA ARG A 104 1.84 11.43 -13.43
C ARG A 104 0.60 12.27 -13.10
N LEU A 105 0.38 12.61 -11.84
CA LEU A 105 -0.66 13.53 -11.44
C LEU A 105 -0.09 14.96 -11.49
N GLY A 106 -0.41 15.69 -12.56
CA GLY A 106 0.11 17.02 -12.88
C GLY A 106 -0.85 17.82 -13.79
N TYR A 107 -0.35 18.86 -14.45
CA TYR A 107 -1.20 19.83 -15.17
C TYR A 107 -1.85 19.33 -16.48
N GLY A 108 -1.49 18.13 -16.98
CA GLY A 108 -1.94 17.61 -18.27
C GLY A 108 -3.18 16.71 -18.18
N ALA A 109 -4.23 17.02 -18.94
CA ALA A 109 -5.45 16.20 -19.02
C ALA A 109 -5.20 14.78 -19.54
N GLU A 110 -4.27 14.61 -20.50
CA GLU A 110 -3.90 13.29 -21.04
C GLU A 110 -3.25 12.37 -20.01
N VAL A 111 -2.67 12.95 -18.96
CA VAL A 111 -1.95 12.22 -17.92
C VAL A 111 -2.85 11.93 -16.70
N PHE A 112 -4.00 12.60 -16.63
CA PHE A 112 -4.91 12.58 -15.48
C PHE A 112 -5.41 11.19 -15.11
N THR A 113 -5.87 10.40 -16.10
CA THR A 113 -6.33 9.03 -15.84
C THR A 113 -5.21 8.16 -15.26
N SER A 114 -3.98 8.29 -15.78
CA SER A 114 -2.83 7.57 -15.24
C SER A 114 -2.44 8.03 -13.83
N GLY A 115 -2.60 9.33 -13.53
CA GLY A 115 -2.44 9.87 -12.19
C GLY A 115 -3.47 9.32 -11.20
N LEU A 116 -4.74 9.22 -11.59
CA LEU A 116 -5.79 8.61 -10.76
C LEU A 116 -5.53 7.12 -10.50
N LYS A 117 -5.04 6.37 -11.50
CA LYS A 117 -4.59 4.98 -11.30
C LYS A 117 -3.47 4.91 -10.25
N ALA A 118 -2.47 5.79 -10.36
CA ALA A 118 -1.38 5.88 -9.39
C ALA A 118 -1.88 6.24 -7.98
N LEU A 119 -2.86 7.14 -7.85
CA LEU A 119 -3.49 7.48 -6.58
C LEU A 119 -4.13 6.25 -5.93
N VAL A 120 -4.90 5.47 -6.70
CA VAL A 120 -5.53 4.24 -6.23
C VAL A 120 -4.48 3.23 -5.75
N ASP A 121 -3.43 2.99 -6.54
CA ASP A 121 -2.38 2.02 -6.22
C ASP A 121 -1.60 2.41 -4.95
N VAL A 122 -1.21 3.68 -4.84
CA VAL A 122 -0.51 4.20 -3.65
C VAL A 122 -1.40 4.10 -2.42
N THR A 123 -2.67 4.48 -2.53
CA THR A 123 -3.61 4.45 -1.41
C THR A 123 -3.85 3.04 -0.92
N ILE A 124 -4.11 2.07 -1.83
CA ILE A 124 -4.31 0.66 -1.45
C ILE A 124 -3.06 0.07 -0.81
N ARG A 125 -1.86 0.41 -1.31
CA ARG A 125 -0.59 0.00 -0.70
C ARG A 125 -0.48 0.52 0.74
N LEU A 126 -0.83 1.77 0.99
CA LEU A 126 -0.79 2.37 2.32
C LEU A 126 -1.83 1.77 3.26
N VAL A 127 -3.05 1.53 2.77
CA VAL A 127 -4.10 0.83 3.53
C VAL A 127 -3.57 -0.51 4.04
N ARG A 128 -3.07 -1.36 3.12
CA ARG A 128 -2.50 -2.67 3.47
C ARG A 128 -1.38 -2.54 4.50
N LYS A 129 -0.43 -1.64 4.26
CA LYS A 129 0.69 -1.37 5.18
C LYS A 129 0.21 -0.94 6.57
N GLY A 130 -0.79 -0.07 6.65
CA GLY A 130 -1.39 0.38 7.91
C GLY A 130 -2.00 -0.78 8.66
N GLU A 131 -2.85 -1.56 7.99
CA GLU A 131 -3.52 -2.70 8.59
C GLU A 131 -2.52 -3.79 9.03
N ASP A 132 -1.45 -4.04 8.25
CA ASP A 132 -0.39 -4.99 8.60
C ASP A 132 0.37 -4.56 9.87
N GLN A 133 0.40 -3.25 10.13
CA GLN A 133 0.95 -2.66 11.36
C GLN A 133 -0.08 -2.56 12.49
N GLY A 134 -1.28 -3.13 12.33
CA GLY A 134 -2.37 -3.03 13.30
C GLY A 134 -2.95 -1.62 13.43
N ARG A 135 -2.79 -0.76 12.41
CA ARG A 135 -3.35 0.58 12.34
C ARG A 135 -4.68 0.57 11.59
N GLN A 136 -5.63 1.37 12.04
CA GLN A 136 -6.88 1.58 11.32
C GLN A 136 -6.71 2.67 10.24
N PRO A 137 -6.89 2.35 8.94
CA PRO A 137 -6.83 3.36 7.90
C PRO A 137 -7.95 4.39 8.04
N LEU A 138 -7.63 5.65 7.77
CA LEU A 138 -8.55 6.77 7.67
C LEU A 138 -8.15 7.62 6.47
N PHE A 139 -9.09 7.92 5.57
CA PHE A 139 -8.79 8.78 4.42
C PHE A 139 -9.12 10.23 4.75
N CYS A 140 -8.18 11.14 4.53
CA CYS A 140 -8.35 12.58 4.65
C CYS A 140 -8.34 13.21 3.25
N ALA A 141 -9.52 13.43 2.70
CA ALA A 141 -9.76 13.84 1.32
C ALA A 141 -10.00 15.36 1.22
N THR A 142 -9.13 16.17 1.84
CA THR A 142 -9.31 17.63 1.93
C THR A 142 -8.48 18.41 0.91
N GLY A 143 -7.24 17.97 0.64
CA GLY A 143 -6.34 18.63 -0.30
C GLY A 143 -6.38 18.00 -1.70
N GLY A 144 -5.84 18.68 -2.70
CA GLY A 144 -5.65 18.15 -4.06
C GLY A 144 -6.77 18.51 -5.05
N PHE A 145 -6.72 17.92 -6.24
CA PHE A 145 -7.73 18.15 -7.27
C PHE A 145 -9.06 17.46 -6.93
N LYS A 146 -10.18 18.03 -7.41
CA LYS A 146 -11.54 17.52 -7.14
C LYS A 146 -11.73 16.04 -7.51
N ALA A 147 -11.08 15.56 -8.57
CA ALA A 147 -11.17 14.15 -8.92
C ALA A 147 -10.37 13.24 -7.99
N GLU A 148 -9.23 13.68 -7.46
CA GLU A 148 -8.49 12.90 -6.46
C GLU A 148 -9.37 12.69 -5.22
N ILE A 149 -10.00 13.76 -4.75
CA ILE A 149 -10.94 13.74 -3.63
C ILE A 149 -12.11 12.79 -3.96
N ALA A 150 -12.70 12.88 -5.16
CA ALA A 150 -13.79 11.99 -5.57
C ALA A 150 -13.37 10.51 -5.62
N PHE A 151 -12.19 10.20 -6.14
CA PHE A 151 -11.67 8.83 -6.20
C PHE A 151 -11.32 8.29 -4.81
N LEU A 152 -10.76 9.10 -3.93
CA LEU A 152 -10.46 8.72 -2.56
C LEU A 152 -11.75 8.45 -1.77
N ASN A 153 -12.78 9.28 -1.95
CA ASN A 153 -14.11 9.05 -1.39
C ASN A 153 -14.71 7.72 -1.87
N LEU A 154 -14.66 7.45 -3.18
CA LEU A 154 -15.19 6.22 -3.75
C LEU A 154 -14.41 5.00 -3.27
N LEU A 155 -13.08 5.09 -3.18
CA LEU A 155 -12.25 4.02 -2.62
C LEU A 155 -12.61 3.75 -1.14
N GLY A 156 -12.86 4.80 -0.36
CA GLY A 156 -13.33 4.66 1.02
C GLY A 156 -14.64 3.89 1.12
N ALA A 157 -15.60 4.21 0.26
CA ALA A 157 -16.86 3.47 0.17
C ALA A 157 -16.67 2.00 -0.24
N LEU A 158 -15.81 1.72 -1.24
CA LEU A 158 -15.57 0.36 -1.76
C LEU A 158 -14.81 -0.54 -0.78
N LEU A 159 -13.91 0.05 0.02
CA LEU A 159 -13.09 -0.67 1.02
C LEU A 159 -13.69 -0.65 2.43
N GLY A 160 -14.78 0.08 2.66
CA GLY A 160 -15.36 0.25 3.99
C GLY A 160 -14.45 1.04 4.95
N ILE A 161 -13.73 2.03 4.43
CA ILE A 161 -12.84 2.91 5.18
C ILE A 161 -13.53 4.26 5.39
N GLU A 162 -13.42 4.81 6.60
CA GLU A 162 -13.95 6.13 6.92
C GLU A 162 -13.19 7.21 6.12
N VAL A 163 -13.93 8.17 5.57
CA VAL A 163 -13.35 9.31 4.86
C VAL A 163 -13.74 10.60 5.56
N VAL A 164 -12.77 11.49 5.72
CA VAL A 164 -12.98 12.78 6.37
C VAL A 164 -12.49 13.90 5.47
N TYR A 165 -13.20 15.02 5.52
CA TYR A 165 -12.83 16.23 4.82
C TYR A 165 -13.41 17.45 5.55
N ILE A 166 -12.86 18.64 5.28
CA ILE A 166 -13.47 19.89 5.72
C ILE A 166 -14.23 20.53 4.56
N HIS A 167 -15.46 20.94 4.84
CA HIS A 167 -16.26 21.70 3.89
C HIS A 167 -15.90 23.19 3.94
N GLU A 168 -15.56 23.78 2.79
CA GLU A 168 -15.05 25.16 2.66
C GLU A 168 -15.96 26.21 3.34
N LEU A 169 -17.29 26.06 3.22
CA LEU A 169 -18.24 27.05 3.75
C LEU A 169 -18.50 26.92 5.26
N HIS A 170 -18.40 25.70 5.81
CA HIS A 170 -18.83 25.43 7.18
C HIS A 170 -17.66 25.27 8.15
N ARG A 171 -16.42 25.12 7.64
CA ARG A 171 -15.19 24.95 8.42
C ARG A 171 -15.34 23.91 9.53
N ARG A 172 -16.11 22.85 9.25
CA ARG A 172 -16.37 21.74 10.16
C ARG A 172 -15.90 20.46 9.49
N LEU A 173 -15.34 19.56 10.31
CA LEU A 173 -15.03 18.21 9.92
C LEU A 173 -16.30 17.48 9.52
N VAL A 174 -16.34 17.02 8.28
CA VAL A 174 -17.36 16.09 7.78
C VAL A 174 -16.76 14.70 7.78
N ARG A 175 -17.49 13.75 8.35
CA ARG A 175 -17.14 12.33 8.35
C ARG A 175 -18.12 11.60 7.45
N LEU A 176 -17.60 11.01 6.38
CA LEU A 176 -18.29 9.99 5.61
C LEU A 176 -18.05 8.65 6.32
N PRO A 177 -19.06 8.11 7.02
CA PRO A 177 -18.88 6.89 7.77
C PRO A 177 -18.61 5.72 6.84
N ARG A 178 -18.22 4.58 7.40
CA ARG A 178 -18.14 3.32 6.65
C ARG A 178 -19.53 2.97 6.12
N LEU A 179 -19.75 3.21 4.84
CA LEU A 179 -21.04 2.99 4.21
C LEU A 179 -21.27 1.49 4.00
N PRO A 180 -22.46 0.94 4.30
CA PRO A 180 -22.80 -0.45 4.04
C PRO A 180 -23.11 -0.69 2.55
N ILE A 181 -22.30 -0.13 1.65
CA ILE A 181 -22.47 -0.27 0.21
C ILE A 181 -21.83 -1.59 -0.22
N HIS A 182 -22.67 -2.46 -0.75
CA HIS A 182 -22.24 -3.66 -1.45
C HIS A 182 -22.24 -3.29 -2.94
N TRP A 183 -21.05 -3.29 -3.54
CA TRP A 183 -20.92 -3.21 -4.99
C TRP A 183 -21.08 -4.62 -5.59
N ASP A 184 -21.26 -4.71 -6.91
CA ASP A 184 -21.50 -5.98 -7.59
C ASP A 184 -20.21 -6.84 -7.62
N ILE A 185 -19.94 -7.52 -6.51
CA ILE A 185 -18.78 -8.42 -6.37
C ILE A 185 -18.88 -9.57 -7.37
N LYS A 186 -20.10 -10.05 -7.64
CA LYS A 186 -20.34 -11.13 -8.59
C LYS A 186 -19.92 -10.74 -10.00
N PHE A 187 -20.24 -9.52 -10.43
CA PHE A 187 -19.74 -8.98 -11.70
C PHE A 187 -18.21 -9.05 -11.80
N PHE A 188 -17.49 -8.74 -10.71
CA PHE A 188 -16.04 -8.85 -10.69
C PHE A 188 -15.56 -10.30 -10.75
N GLU A 189 -16.12 -11.19 -9.93
CA GLU A 189 -15.78 -12.61 -9.90
C GLU A 189 -15.98 -13.27 -11.28
N GLU A 190 -17.10 -12.99 -11.95
CA GLU A 190 -17.44 -13.53 -13.27
C GLU A 190 -16.55 -12.99 -14.40
N ASN A 191 -15.87 -11.87 -14.18
CA ASN A 191 -14.99 -11.22 -15.15
C ASN A 191 -13.54 -11.11 -14.65
N GLN A 192 -13.17 -11.85 -13.62
CA GLN A 192 -11.86 -11.74 -12.96
C GLN A 192 -10.72 -12.01 -13.95
N ASP A 193 -10.90 -12.98 -14.85
CA ASP A 193 -9.94 -13.32 -15.89
C ASP A 193 -9.67 -12.15 -16.83
N PHE A 194 -10.71 -11.40 -17.22
CA PHE A 194 -10.56 -10.21 -18.06
C PHE A 194 -9.72 -9.14 -17.34
N PHE A 195 -10.07 -8.83 -16.09
CA PHE A 195 -9.35 -7.81 -15.31
C PHE A 195 -7.88 -8.19 -15.08
N GLN A 196 -7.60 -9.46 -14.78
CA GLN A 196 -6.24 -9.95 -14.65
C GLN A 196 -5.49 -9.89 -15.98
N TRP A 197 -6.13 -10.28 -17.08
CA TRP A 197 -5.54 -10.30 -18.41
C TRP A 197 -5.17 -8.90 -18.91
N ILE A 198 -6.07 -7.91 -18.78
CA ILE A 198 -5.86 -6.55 -19.28
C ILE A 198 -4.90 -5.70 -18.41
N ASP A 199 -4.83 -5.95 -17.10
CA ASP A 199 -3.91 -5.23 -16.19
C ASP A 199 -2.48 -5.78 -16.23
N ALA A 200 -2.29 -7.03 -16.69
CA ALA A 200 -0.98 -7.68 -16.68
C ALA A 200 0.03 -7.00 -17.61
N GLU A 201 -0.40 -6.60 -18.81
CA GLU A 201 0.39 -5.91 -19.82
C GLU A 201 -0.53 -5.23 -20.85
N PRO A 202 -0.05 -4.22 -21.60
CA PRO A 202 -0.85 -3.55 -22.63
C PRO A 202 -1.44 -4.55 -23.65
N ARG A 203 -2.74 -4.40 -23.97
CA ARG A 203 -3.46 -5.30 -24.88
C ARG A 203 -3.86 -4.59 -26.17
N PRO A 204 -3.65 -5.19 -27.35
CA PRO A 204 -4.09 -4.60 -28.61
C PRO A 204 -5.60 -4.34 -28.58
N SER A 205 -6.04 -3.18 -29.07
CA SER A 205 -7.47 -2.81 -29.01
C SER A 205 -8.39 -3.81 -29.72
N SER A 206 -7.91 -4.45 -30.78
CA SER A 206 -8.63 -5.50 -31.49
C SER A 206 -8.90 -6.74 -30.64
N GLU A 207 -7.96 -7.12 -29.76
CA GLU A 207 -8.14 -8.24 -28.83
C GLU A 207 -9.13 -7.88 -27.73
N VAL A 208 -9.03 -6.67 -27.17
CA VAL A 208 -9.98 -6.20 -26.15
C VAL A 208 -11.40 -6.13 -26.74
N GLU A 209 -11.57 -5.63 -27.96
CA GLU A 209 -12.86 -5.61 -28.64
C GLU A 209 -13.48 -7.02 -28.82
N SER A 210 -12.66 -8.07 -28.95
CA SER A 210 -13.16 -9.45 -28.97
C SER A 210 -13.83 -9.84 -27.64
N TRP A 211 -13.21 -9.48 -26.50
CA TRP A 211 -13.81 -9.65 -25.18
C TRP A 211 -15.11 -8.86 -25.05
N LEU A 212 -15.08 -7.58 -25.44
CA LEU A 212 -16.22 -6.68 -25.27
C LEU A 212 -17.46 -7.08 -26.06
N LYS A 213 -17.32 -7.81 -27.19
CA LYS A 213 -18.45 -8.38 -27.92
C LYS A 213 -19.25 -9.39 -27.10
N GLY A 214 -18.56 -10.21 -26.29
CA GLY A 214 -19.21 -11.18 -25.40
C GLY A 214 -19.62 -10.61 -24.04
N ARG A 215 -19.09 -9.43 -23.70
CA ARG A 215 -19.21 -8.76 -22.40
C ARG A 215 -19.31 -7.23 -22.58
N PRO A 216 -20.41 -6.70 -23.13
CA PRO A 216 -20.54 -5.27 -23.44
C PRO A 216 -20.56 -4.37 -22.18
N ASP A 217 -20.89 -4.96 -21.04
CA ASP A 217 -20.85 -4.40 -19.69
C ASP A 217 -19.43 -4.04 -19.22
N LEU A 218 -18.38 -4.62 -19.80
CA LEU A 218 -16.98 -4.25 -19.52
C LEU A 218 -16.54 -2.96 -20.23
N ARG A 219 -17.24 -2.53 -21.30
CA ARG A 219 -16.83 -1.39 -22.13
C ARG A 219 -16.67 -0.07 -21.36
N PRO A 220 -17.55 0.29 -20.40
CA PRO A 220 -17.39 1.52 -19.61
C PRO A 220 -16.14 1.53 -18.71
N LEU A 221 -15.45 0.40 -18.56
CA LEU A 221 -14.31 0.21 -17.65
C LEU A 221 -12.96 0.30 -18.37
N VAL A 222 -12.96 0.50 -19.69
CA VAL A 222 -11.75 0.60 -20.51
C VAL A 222 -11.66 1.93 -21.25
N GLU A 223 -10.48 2.24 -21.73
CA GLU A 223 -10.17 3.37 -22.60
C GLU A 223 -9.13 2.95 -23.64
N ASP A 224 -9.31 3.40 -24.87
CA ASP A 224 -8.32 3.21 -25.94
C ASP A 224 -7.20 4.25 -25.81
N GLY A 225 -5.97 3.77 -25.81
CA GLY A 225 -4.78 4.60 -25.91
C GLY A 225 -4.54 5.10 -27.33
N THR A 226 -3.70 6.12 -27.46
CA THR A 226 -3.26 6.64 -28.76
C THR A 226 -2.19 5.76 -29.43
N ASP A 227 -1.77 4.69 -28.76
CA ASP A 227 -0.73 3.73 -29.15
C ASP A 227 -1.29 2.44 -29.78
N GLY A 228 -2.62 2.35 -29.96
CA GLY A 228 -3.29 1.16 -30.49
C GLY A 228 -3.51 0.04 -29.47
N PHE A 229 -3.28 0.34 -28.19
CA PHE A 229 -3.59 -0.54 -27.06
C PHE A 229 -4.80 -0.02 -26.29
N THR A 230 -5.48 -0.91 -25.58
CA THR A 230 -6.60 -0.57 -24.70
C THR A 230 -6.24 -0.91 -23.26
N TYR A 231 -6.64 -0.03 -22.35
CA TYR A 231 -6.32 -0.09 -20.93
C TYR A 231 -7.59 -0.08 -20.10
N LEU A 232 -7.55 -0.58 -18.86
CA LEU A 232 -8.57 -0.19 -17.87
C LEU A 232 -8.53 1.32 -17.73
N ASN A 233 -9.67 2.00 -17.74
CA ASN A 233 -9.72 3.42 -17.38
C ASN A 233 -9.65 3.60 -15.86
N ALA A 234 -9.79 4.84 -15.37
CA ALA A 234 -9.71 5.10 -13.93
C ALA A 234 -10.75 4.29 -13.13
N ALA A 235 -11.98 4.16 -13.62
CA ALA A 235 -13.06 3.42 -12.95
C ALA A 235 -12.82 1.91 -12.98
N GLY A 236 -12.42 1.35 -14.13
CA GLY A 236 -12.07 -0.06 -14.25
C GLY A 236 -10.89 -0.44 -13.36
N ASN A 237 -9.85 0.39 -13.30
CA ASN A 237 -8.72 0.19 -12.42
C ASN A 237 -9.14 0.28 -10.95
N LEU A 238 -9.93 1.28 -10.57
CA LEU A 238 -10.43 1.42 -9.21
C LEU A 238 -11.21 0.18 -8.76
N LEU A 239 -12.15 -0.30 -9.59
CA LEU A 239 -12.93 -1.50 -9.30
C LEU A 239 -12.01 -2.71 -9.12
N PHE A 240 -11.06 -2.92 -10.04
CA PHE A 240 -10.17 -4.06 -9.98
C PHE A 240 -9.28 -4.06 -8.74
N LYS A 241 -8.63 -2.93 -8.45
CA LYS A 241 -7.71 -2.83 -7.32
C LYS A 241 -8.48 -2.88 -5.99
N ALA A 242 -9.67 -2.27 -5.92
CA ALA A 242 -10.53 -2.37 -4.74
C ALA A 242 -10.98 -3.80 -4.50
N ALA A 243 -11.34 -4.56 -5.54
CA ALA A 243 -11.68 -5.97 -5.45
C ALA A 243 -10.52 -6.81 -4.90
N LYS A 244 -9.33 -6.69 -5.50
CA LYS A 244 -8.11 -7.35 -5.03
C LYS A 244 -7.71 -6.93 -3.61
N ALA A 245 -7.96 -5.69 -3.23
CA ALA A 245 -7.72 -5.21 -1.87
C ALA A 245 -8.72 -5.84 -0.90
N ARG A 246 -10.01 -5.88 -1.27
CA ARG A 246 -11.06 -6.49 -0.47
C ARG A 246 -10.81 -7.98 -0.25
N ASP A 247 -10.46 -8.76 -1.28
CA ASP A 247 -10.09 -10.17 -1.10
C ASP A 247 -8.99 -10.33 -0.05
N VAL A 248 -7.98 -9.46 -0.04
CA VAL A 248 -6.90 -9.48 0.97
C VAL A 248 -7.39 -9.00 2.34
N ILE A 249 -8.30 -8.04 2.41
CA ILE A 249 -8.83 -7.42 3.64
C ILE A 249 -9.89 -8.31 4.31
N THR A 250 -10.76 -8.96 3.53
CA THR A 250 -11.88 -9.79 3.98
C THR A 250 -11.54 -11.28 4.03
N SER A 251 -10.47 -11.73 3.36
CA SER A 251 -9.94 -13.07 3.63
C SER A 251 -9.48 -13.11 5.10
N PRO A 252 -9.78 -14.18 5.85
CA PRO A 252 -9.22 -14.35 7.17
C PRO A 252 -7.70 -14.26 7.04
N ARG A 253 -7.10 -13.20 7.59
CA ARG A 253 -5.63 -13.09 7.67
C ARG A 253 -5.15 -14.38 8.32
N ALA A 254 -4.27 -15.09 7.61
CA ALA A 254 -3.66 -16.29 8.15
C ALA A 254 -3.05 -15.92 9.51
N ARG A 255 -3.58 -16.52 10.58
CA ARG A 255 -2.98 -16.36 11.91
C ARG A 255 -1.57 -16.94 11.84
N TRP A 256 -0.62 -16.33 12.54
CA TRP A 256 0.67 -16.97 12.74
C TRP A 256 0.46 -18.39 13.26
N PRO A 257 1.25 -19.37 12.77
CA PRO A 257 1.13 -20.72 13.29
C PRO A 257 1.41 -20.78 14.79
N GLU A 258 0.75 -21.70 15.48
CA GLU A 258 0.94 -21.89 16.92
C GLU A 258 2.41 -22.23 17.24
N PRO A 259 2.99 -21.68 18.32
CA PRO A 259 4.33 -22.04 18.75
C PRO A 259 4.48 -23.56 18.96
N ASP A 260 5.59 -24.13 18.50
CA ASP A 260 5.98 -25.48 18.88
C ASP A 260 6.75 -25.44 20.21
N PRO A 261 6.27 -26.16 21.25
CA PRO A 261 6.79 -26.03 22.61
C PRO A 261 8.18 -26.63 22.80
N ARG A 262 8.73 -27.36 21.82
CA ARG A 262 10.05 -27.99 21.95
C ARG A 262 11.17 -26.94 21.99
N PRO A 263 12.25 -27.17 22.75
CA PRO A 263 13.41 -26.30 22.71
C PRO A 263 14.14 -26.38 21.36
N PRO A 264 14.89 -25.33 20.94
CA PRO A 264 15.63 -25.33 19.67
C PRO A 264 16.58 -26.53 19.49
N SER A 265 17.16 -27.04 20.59
CA SER A 265 18.04 -28.21 20.58
C SER A 265 17.37 -29.49 20.07
N GLU A 266 16.05 -29.63 20.26
CA GLU A 266 15.28 -30.80 19.80
C GLU A 266 14.72 -30.66 18.38
N LYS A 267 14.81 -29.45 17.80
CA LYS A 267 14.33 -29.14 16.46
C LYS A 267 15.41 -29.39 15.39
N ASN A 268 16.69 -29.42 15.76
CA ASN A 268 17.78 -29.72 14.83
C ASN A 268 17.89 -31.23 14.59
N GLN A 269 17.51 -31.67 13.39
CA GLN A 269 17.53 -33.08 12.96
C GLN A 269 18.43 -33.28 11.73
N ILE A 270 19.39 -32.37 11.50
CA ILE A 270 20.35 -32.54 10.41
C ILE A 270 21.27 -33.72 10.72
N SER A 271 21.38 -34.65 9.76
CA SER A 271 22.18 -35.86 9.94
C SER A 271 23.68 -35.53 10.10
N ASN A 272 24.38 -36.38 10.84
CA ASN A 272 25.84 -36.36 10.94
C ASN A 272 26.53 -36.95 9.70
N VAL A 273 25.77 -37.40 8.71
CA VAL A 273 26.29 -37.99 7.47
C VAL A 273 26.74 -36.88 6.52
N GLY A 274 27.78 -37.15 5.73
CA GLY A 274 28.47 -36.14 4.93
C GLY A 274 27.61 -35.49 3.84
N HIS A 275 27.12 -34.28 4.12
CA HIS A 275 26.63 -33.32 3.11
C HIS A 275 27.61 -32.15 3.02
N HIS A 276 27.64 -31.45 1.88
CA HIS A 276 28.40 -30.21 1.77
C HIS A 276 27.84 -29.19 2.78
N ARG A 277 28.72 -28.64 3.63
CA ARG A 277 28.38 -27.76 4.75
C ARG A 277 29.03 -26.39 4.53
N PRO A 278 28.29 -25.42 3.96
CA PRO A 278 28.80 -24.07 3.71
C PRO A 278 29.19 -23.37 5.02
N LYS A 279 30.16 -22.45 4.95
CA LYS A 279 30.56 -21.68 6.13
C LYS A 279 29.36 -20.96 6.76
N GLY A 280 29.16 -21.13 8.06
CA GLY A 280 28.07 -20.49 8.81
C GLY A 280 26.75 -21.27 8.83
N TRP A 281 26.69 -22.48 8.24
CA TRP A 281 25.47 -23.30 8.21
C TRP A 281 24.92 -23.62 9.61
N GLU A 282 25.78 -23.92 10.59
CA GLU A 282 25.39 -24.22 11.98
C GLU A 282 24.58 -23.08 12.59
N ARG A 283 25.12 -21.87 12.55
CA ARG A 283 24.46 -20.66 13.06
C ARG A 283 23.13 -20.37 12.34
N PHE A 284 23.06 -20.67 11.05
CA PHE A 284 21.83 -20.51 10.29
C PHE A 284 20.75 -21.53 10.73
N VAL A 285 21.13 -22.78 10.94
CA VAL A 285 20.24 -23.84 11.42
C VAL A 285 19.78 -23.59 12.85
N GLU A 286 20.68 -23.12 13.73
CA GLU A 286 20.33 -22.69 15.09
C GLU A 286 19.27 -21.58 15.08
N ARG A 287 19.43 -20.59 14.19
CA ARG A 287 18.44 -19.52 14.02
C ARG A 287 17.10 -20.03 13.51
N LEU A 288 17.10 -21.01 12.60
CA LEU A 288 15.86 -21.64 12.14
C LEU A 288 15.18 -22.41 13.28
N CYS A 289 15.95 -23.16 14.08
CA CYS A 289 15.42 -23.92 15.22
C CYS A 289 14.91 -23.01 16.35
N ALA A 290 15.44 -21.78 16.45
CA ALA A 290 15.00 -20.77 17.42
C ALA A 290 13.66 -20.10 17.07
N ILE A 291 13.11 -20.37 15.89
CA ILE A 291 11.81 -19.82 15.49
C ILE A 291 10.69 -20.63 16.17
N ASP A 292 9.78 -19.92 16.83
CA ASP A 292 8.73 -20.53 17.66
C ASP A 292 7.89 -21.56 16.91
N TRP A 293 7.46 -21.26 15.69
CA TRP A 293 6.61 -22.14 14.88
C TRP A 293 7.36 -23.23 14.09
N VAL A 294 8.69 -23.31 14.19
CA VAL A 294 9.48 -24.38 13.58
C VAL A 294 9.42 -25.63 14.45
N LYS A 295 9.10 -26.77 13.84
CA LYS A 295 8.99 -28.10 14.45
C LYS A 295 10.23 -28.96 14.27
N GLY A 296 10.97 -28.72 13.18
CA GLY A 296 12.13 -29.51 12.83
C GLY A 296 12.86 -28.96 11.61
N VAL A 297 14.18 -29.13 11.60
CA VAL A 297 15.06 -28.78 10.48
C VAL A 297 15.89 -30.00 10.10
N ARG A 298 15.81 -30.43 8.85
CA ARG A 298 16.57 -31.59 8.33
C ARG A 298 17.02 -31.38 6.90
N TYR A 299 17.97 -32.21 6.44
CA TYR A 299 18.32 -32.29 5.03
C TYR A 299 17.13 -32.86 4.23
N ASP A 300 16.84 -32.28 3.07
CA ASP A 300 15.84 -32.80 2.14
C ASP A 300 16.13 -32.32 0.72
N GLU A 301 16.30 -33.26 -0.22
CA GLU A 301 16.54 -32.97 -1.63
C GLU A 301 15.34 -32.29 -2.30
N ALA A 302 14.13 -32.45 -1.77
CA ALA A 302 12.96 -31.73 -2.26
C ALA A 302 13.12 -30.20 -2.12
N ALA A 303 14.01 -29.72 -1.24
CA ALA A 303 14.34 -28.30 -1.14
C ALA A 303 15.28 -27.80 -2.27
N TYR A 304 15.87 -28.68 -3.09
CA TYR A 304 16.63 -28.29 -4.29
C TYR A 304 15.74 -27.77 -5.42
N GLY A 305 16.29 -26.88 -6.26
CA GLY A 305 15.60 -26.30 -7.41
C GLY A 305 14.57 -25.22 -7.06
N GLY A 306 14.34 -24.30 -8.01
CA GLY A 306 13.39 -23.19 -7.85
C GLY A 306 13.95 -21.99 -7.06
N PRO A 307 13.12 -21.25 -6.29
CA PRO A 307 13.56 -20.15 -5.43
C PRO A 307 14.41 -20.59 -4.22
N ARG A 308 15.09 -19.65 -3.53
CA ARG A 308 15.87 -19.94 -2.30
C ARG A 308 15.00 -20.51 -1.18
N VAL A 309 13.79 -19.97 -1.03
CA VAL A 309 12.79 -20.41 -0.06
C VAL A 309 11.52 -20.74 -0.83
N LYS A 310 10.95 -21.93 -0.62
CA LYS A 310 9.76 -22.41 -1.30
C LYS A 310 8.86 -23.23 -0.38
N ILE A 311 7.60 -23.38 -0.75
CA ILE A 311 6.70 -24.33 -0.10
C ILE A 311 6.89 -25.68 -0.79
N ILE A 312 7.07 -26.75 0.00
CA ILE A 312 7.18 -28.13 -0.49
C ILE A 312 5.82 -28.82 -0.37
N ASN A 313 5.12 -28.64 0.74
CA ASN A 313 3.78 -29.17 0.97
C ASN A 313 2.99 -28.22 1.89
N GLU A 314 1.90 -27.67 1.36
CA GLU A 314 1.03 -26.70 2.02
C GLU A 314 0.13 -27.33 3.09
N GLU A 315 -0.31 -28.57 2.90
CA GLU A 315 -1.20 -29.27 3.84
C GLU A 315 -0.46 -29.56 5.16
N ASP A 316 0.79 -29.99 5.07
CA ASP A 316 1.61 -30.40 6.22
C ASP A 316 2.47 -29.27 6.81
N GLY A 317 2.53 -28.10 6.15
CA GLY A 317 3.35 -26.98 6.60
C GLY A 317 4.85 -27.21 6.40
N ILE A 318 5.23 -27.81 5.26
CA ILE A 318 6.61 -28.17 4.93
C ILE A 318 7.18 -27.16 3.95
N LEU A 319 8.26 -26.49 4.36
CA LEU A 319 8.97 -25.50 3.55
C LEU A 319 10.39 -25.97 3.24
N GLY A 320 10.93 -25.48 2.14
CA GLY A 320 12.32 -25.66 1.73
C GLY A 320 13.09 -24.36 1.84
N VAL A 321 14.30 -24.42 2.40
CA VAL A 321 15.26 -23.31 2.49
C VAL A 321 16.61 -23.79 1.97
N ARG A 322 17.20 -23.05 1.04
CA ARG A 322 18.59 -23.26 0.62
C ARG A 322 19.53 -22.26 1.27
N TYR A 323 20.65 -22.75 1.79
CA TYR A 323 21.69 -21.94 2.42
C TYR A 323 23.05 -22.24 1.80
N GLY A 324 23.78 -21.20 1.40
CA GLY A 324 25.11 -21.33 0.79
C GLY A 324 25.22 -20.64 -0.56
N GLU A 325 26.38 -20.80 -1.20
CA GLU A 325 26.65 -20.27 -2.53
C GLU A 325 25.95 -21.11 -3.61
N VAL A 326 25.60 -20.46 -4.73
CA VAL A 326 24.94 -21.11 -5.86
C VAL A 326 25.78 -22.30 -6.36
N GLY A 327 25.17 -23.49 -6.44
CA GLY A 327 25.83 -24.74 -6.83
C GLY A 327 26.48 -25.50 -5.67
N LYS A 328 26.47 -24.93 -4.47
CA LYS A 328 26.97 -25.53 -3.22
C LYS A 328 25.98 -25.31 -2.07
N GLU A 329 24.70 -25.14 -2.37
CA GLU A 329 23.71 -24.92 -1.33
C GLU A 329 23.46 -26.19 -0.51
N LEU A 330 23.28 -26.00 0.80
CA LEU A 330 22.70 -26.95 1.72
C LEU A 330 21.16 -26.83 1.64
N PRO A 331 20.45 -27.85 1.15
CA PRO A 331 19.00 -27.86 1.06
C PRO A 331 18.41 -28.31 2.40
N LEU A 332 17.54 -27.49 2.97
CA LEU A 332 16.93 -27.73 4.28
C LEU A 332 15.42 -27.81 4.13
N ARG A 333 14.83 -28.87 4.67
CA ARG A 333 13.41 -28.94 4.98
C ARG A 333 13.16 -28.36 6.35
N ILE A 334 12.21 -27.45 6.41
CA ILE A 334 11.69 -26.82 7.62
C ILE A 334 10.27 -27.33 7.81
N GLU A 335 10.08 -28.13 8.85
CA GLU A 335 8.76 -28.53 9.29
C GLU A 335 8.22 -27.47 10.22
N THR A 336 6.96 -27.07 10.03
CA THR A 336 6.35 -25.99 10.79
C THR A 336 5.01 -26.41 11.39
N SER A 337 4.50 -25.60 12.31
CA SER A 337 3.12 -25.69 12.78
C SER A 337 2.10 -25.10 11.80
N ALA A 338 2.54 -24.50 10.67
CA ALA A 338 1.64 -23.93 9.68
C ALA A 338 0.73 -25.02 9.06
N ARG A 339 -0.52 -24.67 8.78
CA ARG A 339 -1.48 -25.55 8.10
C ARG A 339 -2.19 -24.80 6.99
N GLY A 340 -2.18 -25.42 5.81
CA GLY A 340 -2.78 -24.88 4.60
C GLY A 340 -1.97 -23.74 3.98
N LYS A 341 -2.37 -23.38 2.76
CA LYS A 341 -1.69 -22.40 1.91
C LYS A 341 -1.42 -21.07 2.61
N ALA A 342 -2.43 -20.51 3.27
CA ALA A 342 -2.37 -19.16 3.81
C ALA A 342 -1.32 -19.00 4.94
N GLN A 343 -1.24 -19.98 5.87
CA GLN A 343 -0.19 -19.95 6.90
C GLN A 343 1.19 -20.27 6.32
N CYS A 344 1.27 -21.16 5.32
CA CYS A 344 2.53 -21.48 4.65
C CYS A 344 3.11 -20.26 3.91
N GLU A 345 2.28 -19.47 3.23
CA GLU A 345 2.69 -18.24 2.57
C GLU A 345 3.18 -17.17 3.58
N LEU A 346 2.54 -17.08 4.74
CA LEU A 346 2.94 -16.19 5.84
C LEU A 346 4.36 -16.51 6.33
N VAL A 347 4.62 -17.78 6.69
CA VAL A 347 5.95 -18.20 7.16
C VAL A 347 7.01 -18.22 6.05
N LEU A 348 6.61 -18.46 4.80
CA LEU A 348 7.46 -18.34 3.62
C LEU A 348 8.01 -16.91 3.51
N GLY A 349 7.15 -15.90 3.68
CA GLY A 349 7.52 -14.49 3.70
C GLY A 349 8.57 -14.16 4.77
N TYR A 350 8.38 -14.69 5.98
CA TYR A 350 9.34 -14.54 7.07
C TYR A 350 10.72 -15.14 6.74
N LEU A 351 10.74 -16.39 6.25
CA LEU A 351 11.98 -17.10 5.93
C LEU A 351 12.77 -16.45 4.78
N ARG A 352 12.09 -15.80 3.83
CA ARG A 352 12.76 -15.03 2.77
C ARG A 352 13.61 -13.86 3.31
N GLY A 353 13.20 -13.28 4.43
CA GLY A 353 13.93 -12.22 5.12
C GLY A 353 15.08 -12.73 6.00
N LEU A 354 15.14 -14.04 6.27
CA LEU A 354 16.15 -14.64 7.13
C LEU A 354 17.47 -14.76 6.35
N LYS A 355 18.39 -13.82 6.61
CA LYS A 355 19.72 -13.81 5.96
C LYS A 355 20.58 -14.98 6.37
#